data_AF-A0A382TCZ9-F1
#
_entry.id   AF-A0A382TCZ9-F1
#
_cell.length_a   1.000
_cell.length_b   1.000
_cell.length_c   1.000
_cell.angle_alpha   90.00
_cell.angle_beta   90.00
_cell.angle_gamma   90.00
#
_symmetry.space_group_name_H-M   'P 1'
#
loop_
_entity.id
_entity.type
_entity.pdbx_description
1 polymer ?
#
loop_
_entity_poly.entity_id
_entity_poly.type
_entity_poly.pdbx_seq_one_letter_code
_entity_poly.pdbx_strand_id
1 'polypeptide(L)'
;QVERFLEGNIVVIGDVNPGAEVTASGDIIILGNLRGIAHAGALGNIAAAVIAMNMEPTQLRIGNVITRPPPRKHRRKPAMEVARIKQGNVIVEDFEGF
;
A
#
# COMPACT_ATOMS: atom_id res chain seq x y z
N GLN A 1 -3.85 -0.45 16.90
CA GLN A 1 -5.19 -0.73 16.34
C GLN A 1 -4.98 -1.61 15.12
N VAL A 2 -5.65 -2.75 15.05
CA VAL A 2 -5.58 -3.69 13.92
C VAL A 2 -6.97 -3.72 13.32
N GLU A 3 -7.15 -3.15 12.13
CA GLU A 3 -8.42 -3.20 11.41
C GLU A 3 -8.31 -4.21 10.27
N ARG A 4 -9.24 -5.18 10.25
CA ARG A 4 -9.36 -6.20 9.21
C ARG A 4 -10.71 -6.06 8.55
N PHE A 5 -10.70 -5.65 7.28
CA PHE A 5 -11.89 -5.62 6.44
C PHE A 5 -11.75 -6.73 5.40
N LEU A 6 -12.39 -7.87 5.67
CA LEU A 6 -12.20 -9.10 4.89
C LEU A 6 -12.97 -9.08 3.55
N GLU A 7 -13.87 -8.12 3.34
CA GLU A 7 -14.61 -7.93 2.10
C GLU A 7 -14.57 -6.48 1.63
N GLY A 8 -13.80 -6.22 0.57
CA GLY A 8 -13.79 -4.94 -0.13
C GLY A 8 -12.50 -4.12 0.03
N ASN A 9 -12.64 -2.83 -0.24
CA ASN A 9 -11.54 -1.85 -0.27
C ASN A 9 -11.50 -1.07 1.05
N ILE A 10 -10.31 -0.60 1.45
CA ILE A 10 -10.13 0.27 2.61
C ILE A 10 -9.65 1.64 2.15
N VAL A 11 -10.24 2.69 2.70
CA VAL A 11 -9.71 4.06 2.60
C VAL A 11 -9.31 4.51 4.00
N VAL A 12 -8.03 4.83 4.16
CA VAL A 12 -7.47 5.42 5.39
C VAL A 12 -7.32 6.92 5.16
N ILE A 13 -7.94 7.72 6.01
CA ILE A 13 -7.77 9.18 6.02
C ILE A 13 -6.74 9.51 7.10
N GLY A 14 -5.48 9.59 6.70
CA GLY A 14 -4.34 9.84 7.58
C GLY A 14 -3.17 8.88 7.37
N ASP A 15 -2.29 8.82 8.37
CA ASP A 15 -1.05 8.06 8.31
C ASP A 15 -1.21 6.63 8.86
N VAL A 16 -0.55 5.67 8.21
CA VAL A 16 -0.33 4.32 8.73
C VAL A 16 1.09 4.27 9.29
N ASN A 17 1.23 4.45 10.60
CA ASN A 17 2.54 4.54 11.26
C ASN A 17 3.17 3.17 11.56
N PRO A 18 4.48 3.11 11.90
CA PRO A 18 5.11 1.85 12.30
C PRO A 18 4.35 1.16 13.45
N GLY A 19 4.17 -0.15 13.35
CA GLY A 19 3.35 -0.93 14.29
C GLY A 19 1.85 -0.99 13.96
N ALA A 20 1.38 -0.20 12.99
CA ALA A 20 0.03 -0.34 12.41
C ALA A 20 0.03 -1.31 11.22
N GLU A 21 -1.08 -2.03 11.06
CA GLU A 21 -1.34 -2.92 9.93
C GLU A 21 -2.74 -2.66 9.37
N VAL A 22 -2.83 -2.54 8.04
CA VAL A 22 -4.07 -2.41 7.29
C VAL A 22 -4.19 -3.60 6.35
N THR A 23 -5.31 -4.34 6.43
CA THR A 23 -5.54 -5.53 5.59
C THR A 23 -6.90 -5.47 4.92
N ALA A 24 -6.92 -5.55 3.59
CA ALA A 24 -8.11 -5.53 2.74
C ALA A 24 -8.09 -6.68 1.73
N SER A 25 -9.26 -7.20 1.34
CA SER A 25 -9.37 -8.18 0.25
C SER A 25 -9.38 -7.56 -1.14
N GLY A 26 -9.65 -6.26 -1.23
CA GLY A 26 -9.49 -5.44 -2.44
C GLY A 26 -8.34 -4.43 -2.27
N ASP A 27 -8.57 -3.22 -2.75
CA ASP A 27 -7.60 -2.12 -2.77
C ASP A 27 -7.46 -1.44 -1.41
N ILE A 28 -6.30 -0.83 -1.18
CA ILE A 28 -6.05 0.03 -0.03
C ILE A 28 -5.65 1.42 -0.53
N ILE A 29 -6.36 2.45 -0.09
CA ILE A 29 -6.04 3.84 -0.38
C ILE A 29 -5.71 4.53 0.93
N ILE A 30 -4.52 5.10 1.03
CA ILE A 30 -4.04 5.83 2.21
C ILE A 30 -3.84 7.28 1.81
N LEU A 31 -4.73 8.15 2.28
CA LEU A 31 -4.61 9.59 2.11
C LEU A 31 -3.62 10.16 3.16
N GLY A 32 -2.37 9.73 3.08
CA GLY A 32 -1.29 10.06 4.01
C GLY A 32 -0.02 9.23 3.78
N ASN A 33 0.82 9.14 4.82
CA ASN A 33 2.06 8.37 4.81
C ASN A 33 1.81 6.90 5.17
N LEU A 34 2.31 5.99 4.34
CA LEU A 34 2.39 4.56 4.67
C LEU A 34 3.79 4.23 5.20
N ARG A 35 3.92 4.07 6.53
CA ARG A 35 5.13 3.64 7.24
C ARG A 35 4.99 2.26 7.90
N GLY A 36 3.76 1.83 8.17
CA GLY A 36 3.44 0.52 8.76
C GLY A 36 3.38 -0.61 7.73
N ILE A 37 2.39 -1.49 7.89
CA ILE A 37 2.13 -2.62 7.00
C ILE A 37 0.83 -2.39 6.24
N ALA A 38 0.85 -2.62 4.93
CA ALA A 38 -0.37 -2.70 4.12
C ALA A 38 -0.43 -4.05 3.39
N HIS A 39 -1.58 -4.71 3.47
CA HIS A 39 -1.88 -5.97 2.79
C HIS A 39 -3.17 -5.86 2.00
N ALA A 40 -3.03 -5.50 0.72
CA ALA A 40 -4.14 -5.48 -0.24
C ALA A 40 -4.32 -6.86 -0.88
N GLY A 41 -5.52 -7.15 -1.37
CA GLY A 41 -5.80 -8.40 -2.03
C GLY A 41 -5.67 -9.64 -1.13
N ALA A 42 -5.88 -9.50 0.19
CA ALA A 42 -5.56 -10.53 1.18
C ALA A 42 -6.23 -11.90 0.95
N LEU A 43 -7.30 -11.97 0.16
CA LEU A 43 -7.96 -13.20 -0.27
C LEU A 43 -7.46 -13.73 -1.63
N GLY A 44 -6.25 -13.34 -2.06
CA GLY A 44 -5.62 -13.80 -3.29
C GLY A 44 -5.86 -12.91 -4.52
N ASN A 45 -6.43 -11.71 -4.34
CA ASN A 45 -6.59 -10.76 -5.44
C ASN A 45 -5.25 -10.09 -5.79
N ILE A 46 -4.55 -10.64 -6.78
CA ILE A 46 -3.27 -10.07 -7.28
C ILE A 46 -3.44 -8.81 -8.13
N ALA A 47 -4.68 -8.46 -8.52
CA ALA A 47 -4.98 -7.23 -9.25
C ALA A 47 -5.19 -6.02 -8.32
N ALA A 48 -5.23 -6.25 -7.00
CA ALA A 48 -5.37 -5.18 -6.03
C ALA A 48 -4.16 -4.23 -6.03
N ALA A 49 -4.40 -3.01 -5.59
CA ALA A 49 -3.40 -1.97 -5.47
C ALA A 49 -3.35 -1.39 -4.05
N VAL A 50 -2.18 -0.83 -3.72
CA VAL A 50 -2.02 0.07 -2.57
C VAL A 50 -1.66 1.44 -3.10
N ILE A 51 -2.40 2.47 -2.69
CA ILE A 51 -2.18 3.86 -3.08
C ILE A 51 -1.85 4.66 -1.82
N ALA A 52 -0.79 5.47 -1.85
CA ALA A 52 -0.43 6.33 -0.72
C ALA A 52 0.19 7.65 -1.20
N MET A 53 0.13 8.72 -0.40
CA MET A 53 0.83 9.97 -0.73
C MET A 53 2.35 9.88 -0.54
N ASN A 54 2.80 8.92 0.27
CA ASN A 54 4.20 8.61 0.48
C ASN A 54 4.34 7.15 0.95
N MET A 55 5.13 6.35 0.25
CA MET A 55 5.41 4.95 0.61
C MET A 55 6.78 4.77 1.24
N GLU A 56 6.80 4.61 2.56
CA GLU A 56 7.93 4.12 3.35
C GLU A 56 7.55 2.89 4.19
N PRO A 57 6.83 1.89 3.64
CA PRO A 57 6.29 0.78 4.43
C PRO A 57 7.39 -0.10 5.01
N THR A 58 7.22 -0.50 6.27
CA THR A 58 7.98 -1.63 6.84
C THR A 58 7.75 -2.93 6.05
N GLN A 59 6.52 -3.12 5.54
CA GLN A 59 6.18 -4.23 4.67
C GLN A 59 4.97 -3.88 3.80
N LEU A 60 5.01 -4.31 2.55
CA LEU A 60 3.93 -4.15 1.60
C LEU A 60 3.56 -5.51 1.01
N ARG A 61 2.27 -5.84 0.99
CA ARG A 61 1.76 -7.11 0.45
C ARG A 61 0.61 -6.86 -0.52
N ILE A 62 0.62 -7.58 -1.62
CA ILE A 62 -0.47 -7.62 -2.60
C ILE A 62 -0.72 -9.09 -2.92
N GLY A 63 -1.91 -9.59 -2.61
CA GLY A 63 -2.18 -11.02 -2.68
C GLY A 63 -1.22 -11.80 -1.79
N ASN A 64 -0.47 -12.72 -2.39
CA ASN A 64 0.58 -13.52 -1.76
C ASN A 64 2.00 -12.97 -1.97
N VAL A 65 2.16 -11.87 -2.71
CA VAL A 65 3.47 -11.28 -2.99
C VAL A 65 3.82 -10.27 -1.91
N ILE A 66 5.02 -10.42 -1.35
CA ILE A 66 5.54 -9.59 -0.26
C ILE A 66 6.75 -8.82 -0.78
N THR A 67 6.80 -7.53 -0.51
CA THR A 67 7.98 -6.71 -0.74
C THR A 67 8.31 -5.86 0.48
N ARG A 68 9.60 -5.56 0.62
CA ARG A 68 10.14 -4.56 1.55
C ARG A 68 10.91 -3.56 0.70
N PRO A 69 10.26 -2.49 0.24
CA PRO A 69 10.93 -1.48 -0.57
C PRO A 69 12.12 -0.92 0.21
N PRO A 70 13.28 -0.67 -0.44
CA PRO A 70 14.36 0.02 0.23
C PRO A 70 13.88 1.41 0.66
N PRO A 71 14.37 1.95 1.79
CA PRO A 71 14.04 3.30 2.21
C PRO A 71 14.43 4.28 1.10
N ARG A 72 13.45 5.03 0.58
CA ARG A 72 13.68 6.03 -0.48
C ARG A 72 14.15 7.34 0.16
N LYS A 73 14.97 8.09 -0.57
CA LYS A 73 15.32 9.47 -0.17
C LYS A 73 14.03 10.29 -0.16
N HIS A 74 13.83 11.10 0.88
CA HIS A 74 12.67 11.98 0.99
C HIS A 74 12.47 12.76 -0.31
N ARG A 75 11.28 12.62 -0.91
CA ARG A 75 10.91 13.38 -2.10
C ARG A 75 10.69 14.83 -1.72
N ARG A 76 11.14 15.74 -2.57
CA ARG A 76 10.94 17.19 -2.40
C ARG A 76 9.51 17.64 -2.76
N LYS A 77 8.72 16.79 -3.42
CA LYS A 77 7.33 17.06 -3.81
C LYS A 77 6.42 15.91 -3.39
N PRO A 78 5.26 16.20 -2.77
CA PRO A 78 4.24 15.18 -2.54
C PRO A 78 3.71 14.68 -3.89
N ALA A 79 3.78 13.39 -4.11
CA ALA A 79 3.21 12.71 -5.27
C ALA A 79 2.57 11.43 -4.75
N MET A 80 1.32 11.18 -5.12
CA MET A 80 0.73 9.87 -4.84
C MET A 80 1.54 8.79 -5.56
N GLU A 81 1.69 7.65 -4.92
CA GLU A 81 2.36 6.47 -5.44
C GLU A 81 1.35 5.33 -5.49
N VAL A 82 1.51 4.45 -6.48
CA VAL A 82 0.73 3.22 -6.63
C VAL A 82 1.67 2.03 -6.59
N ALA A 83 1.35 1.08 -5.71
CA ALA A 83 1.95 -0.23 -5.69
C ALA A 83 0.99 -1.26 -6.29
N ARG A 84 1.49 -2.05 -7.24
CA ARG A 84 0.74 -3.13 -7.90
C ARG A 84 1.67 -4.24 -8.35
N ILE A 85 1.11 -5.41 -8.63
CA ILE A 85 1.88 -6.51 -9.22
C ILE A 85 2.05 -6.27 -10.73
N LYS A 86 3.30 -6.30 -11.20
CA LYS A 86 3.67 -6.42 -12.62
C LYS A 86 4.70 -7.53 -12.76
N GLN A 87 4.45 -8.48 -13.67
CA GLN A 87 5.36 -9.61 -13.94
C GLN A 87 5.76 -10.37 -12.65
N GLY A 88 4.81 -10.59 -11.74
CA GLY A 88 5.02 -11.31 -10.48
C GLY A 88 5.73 -10.52 -9.37
N ASN A 89 6.13 -9.26 -9.63
CA ASN A 89 6.80 -8.40 -8.66
C ASN A 89 5.91 -7.22 -8.28
N VAL A 90 6.00 -6.78 -7.02
CA VAL A 90 5.37 -5.53 -6.61
C VAL A 90 6.23 -4.37 -7.10
N ILE A 91 5.66 -3.51 -7.95
CA ILE A 91 6.27 -2.30 -8.47
C ILE A 91 5.58 -1.10 -7.84
N VAL A 92 6.38 -0.12 -7.41
CA VAL A 92 5.91 1.18 -6.90
C VAL A 92 6.27 2.27 -7.91
N GLU A 93 5.26 2.99 -8.37
CA GLU A 93 5.41 4.08 -9.35
C GLU A 93 4.59 5.30 -8.96
N ASP A 94 4.87 6.43 -9.58
CA ASP A 94 4.13 7.67 -9.36
C ASP A 94 2.72 7.53 -9.96
N PHE A 95 1.73 8.02 -9.23
CA PHE A 95 0.38 8.16 -9.73
C PHE A 95 0.29 9.42 -10.60
N GLU A 96 0.19 9.24 -11.92
CA GLU A 96 0.13 10.36 -12.87
C GLU A 96 -1.28 10.91 -13.12
N GLY A 97 -2.31 10.36 -12.45
CA GLY A 97 -3.70 10.73 -12.72
C GLY A 97 -4.23 10.07 -14.01
N PHE A 98 -5.32 10.59 -14.53
CA PHE A 98 -5.98 10.13 -15.77
C PHE A 98 -5.72 11.12 -16.90
#